data_AF-A0A7S0F1I5-F1
#
_entry.id   AF-A0A7S0F1I5-F1
#
_cell.length_a   1.000
_cell.length_b   1.000
_cell.length_c   1.000
_cell.angle_alpha   90.00
_cell.angle_beta   90.00
_cell.angle_gamma   90.00
#
_symmetry.space_group_name_H-M   'P 1'
#
loop_
_entity.id
_entity.type
_entity.pdbx_description
1 polymer ?
#
loop_
_entity_poly.entity_id
_entity_poly.type
_entity_poly.pdbx_seq_one_letter_code
_entity_poly.pdbx_strand_id
1 'polypeptide(L)'
;MRLRAELEGTKRLLEISRVLMKVSKSAIILLSPSSFRIAINDSSPTLMKCWVQLSPTGNEFALFRTYKVESKNANQIAFEIDLSSFERALRTAETSNLTTIKLAKRDDLACLSFESTSHVR
;
A
#
# COMPACT_ATOMS: atom_id res chain seq x y z
N MET A 1 -3.45 12.11 10.38
CA MET A 1 -3.03 10.73 10.11
C MET A 1 -1.69 10.82 9.40
N ARG A 2 -0.70 9.99 9.74
CA ARG A 2 0.60 9.98 9.07
C ARG A 2 1.02 8.56 8.75
N LEU A 3 1.44 8.36 7.52
CA LEU A 3 2.15 7.17 7.05
C LEU A 3 3.42 7.67 6.36
N ARG A 4 4.55 7.05 6.69
CA ARG A 4 5.77 7.14 5.89
C ARG A 4 6.46 5.77 5.92
N ALA A 5 6.70 5.21 4.74
CA ALA A 5 7.36 3.91 4.62
C ALA A 5 8.28 3.89 3.40
N GLU A 6 9.46 3.30 3.54
CA GLU A 6 10.38 3.04 2.43
C GLU A 6 10.15 1.64 1.90
N LEU A 7 9.75 1.54 0.64
CA LEU A 7 9.40 0.29 -0.01
C LEU A 7 10.67 -0.45 -0.44
N GLU A 8 10.75 -1.72 -0.03
CA GLU A 8 11.82 -2.66 -0.41
C GLU A 8 11.23 -3.79 -1.27
N GLY A 9 10.04 -4.28 -0.91
CA GLY A 9 9.33 -5.35 -1.60
C GLY A 9 8.42 -4.90 -2.74
N THR A 10 8.85 -3.96 -3.60
CA THR A 10 7.98 -3.37 -4.65
C THR A 10 7.39 -4.42 -5.59
N LYS A 11 8.23 -5.33 -6.10
CA LYS A 11 7.81 -6.41 -7.00
C LYS A 11 6.74 -7.30 -6.36
N ARG A 12 6.93 -7.66 -5.08
CA ARG A 12 5.98 -8.48 -4.32
C ARG A 12 4.64 -7.76 -4.14
N LEU A 13 4.67 -6.47 -3.78
CA LEU A 13 3.45 -5.68 -3.62
C LEU A 13 2.71 -5.50 -4.96
N LEU A 14 3.46 -5.38 -6.07
CA LEU A 14 2.91 -5.34 -7.43
C LEU A 14 2.23 -6.65 -7.82
N GLU A 15 2.85 -7.80 -7.56
CA GLU A 15 2.27 -9.12 -7.78
C GLU A 15 0.99 -9.33 -6.96
N ILE A 16 1.00 -8.94 -5.68
CA ILE A 16 -0.20 -8.95 -4.83
C ILE A 16 -1.31 -8.09 -5.44
N SER A 17 -0.99 -6.86 -5.85
CA SER A 17 -1.96 -5.96 -6.48
C SER A 17 -2.61 -6.58 -7.71
N ARG A 18 -1.81 -7.24 -8.59
CA ARG A 18 -2.31 -7.91 -9.79
C ARG A 18 -3.22 -9.09 -9.50
N VAL A 19 -2.93 -9.85 -8.43
CA VAL A 19 -3.81 -10.96 -8.00
C VAL A 19 -5.13 -10.40 -7.47
N LEU A 20 -5.08 -9.35 -6.64
CA LEU A 20 -6.27 -8.72 -6.07
C LEU A 20 -7.17 -8.07 -7.15
N MET A 21 -6.59 -7.50 -8.20
CA MET A 21 -7.32 -6.94 -9.35
C MET A 21 -8.17 -7.95 -10.11
N LYS A 22 -7.87 -9.26 -10.00
CA LYS A 22 -8.71 -10.31 -10.60
C LYS A 22 -10.03 -10.52 -9.83
N VAL A 23 -10.10 -10.02 -8.61
CA VAL A 23 -11.24 -10.20 -7.69
C VAL A 23 -12.06 -8.92 -7.58
N SER A 24 -11.42 -7.74 -7.47
CA SER A 24 -12.10 -6.45 -7.35
C SER A 24 -11.35 -5.32 -8.04
N LYS A 25 -12.03 -4.21 -8.30
CA LYS A 25 -11.42 -2.95 -8.77
C LYS A 25 -10.91 -2.08 -7.63
N SER A 26 -11.50 -2.18 -6.45
CA SER A 26 -11.09 -1.43 -5.26
C SER A 26 -10.76 -2.35 -4.09
N ALA A 27 -9.95 -1.83 -3.16
CA ALA A 27 -9.59 -2.50 -1.92
C ALA A 27 -9.42 -1.49 -0.79
N ILE A 28 -9.49 -1.99 0.45
CA ILE A 28 -9.24 -1.22 1.66
C ILE A 28 -7.82 -1.55 2.14
N ILE A 29 -6.99 -0.53 2.27
CA ILE A 29 -5.71 -0.63 2.97
C ILE A 29 -5.94 -0.34 4.46
N LEU A 30 -5.47 -1.26 5.30
CA LEU A 30 -5.53 -1.20 6.76
C LEU A 30 -4.10 -1.20 7.29
N LEU A 31 -3.74 -0.13 8.00
CA LEU A 31 -2.39 0.13 8.50
C LEU A 31 -2.42 0.22 10.02
N SER A 32 -1.48 -0.48 10.65
CA SER A 32 -1.11 -0.29 12.06
C SER A 32 0.41 -0.34 12.17
N PRO A 33 1.03 0.05 13.29
CA PRO A 33 2.49 -0.02 13.46
C PRO A 33 3.07 -1.42 13.22
N SER A 34 2.29 -2.49 13.45
CA SER A 34 2.73 -3.87 13.33
C SER A 34 2.18 -4.61 12.10
N SER A 35 1.30 -3.99 11.31
CA SER A 35 0.67 -4.67 10.17
C SER A 35 0.38 -3.76 8.99
N PHE A 36 0.57 -4.31 7.80
CA PHE A 36 0.08 -3.79 6.55
C PHE A 36 -0.89 -4.81 5.95
N ARG A 37 -2.16 -4.43 5.77
CA ARG A 37 -3.19 -5.33 5.25
C ARG A 37 -3.92 -4.69 4.07
N ILE A 38 -4.18 -5.48 3.03
CA ILE A 38 -5.06 -5.12 1.93
C ILE A 38 -6.25 -6.07 1.96
N ALA A 39 -7.46 -5.53 2.02
CA ALA A 39 -8.70 -6.30 2.10
C ALA A 39 -9.63 -5.93 0.93
N ILE A 40 -10.21 -6.94 0.31
CA ILE A 40 -11.35 -6.76 -0.61
C ILE A 40 -12.60 -7.03 0.21
N ASN A 41 -13.40 -5.98 0.37
CA ASN A 41 -14.70 -6.07 1.04
C ASN A 41 -15.78 -5.75 0.02
N ASP A 42 -16.24 -6.77 -0.69
CA ASP A 42 -17.41 -6.64 -1.52
C ASP A 42 -18.67 -6.83 -0.66
N SER A 43 -19.65 -5.94 -0.84
CA SER A 43 -20.93 -5.99 -0.14
C SER A 43 -21.86 -7.08 -0.69
N SER A 44 -21.53 -7.64 -1.86
CA SER A 44 -22.29 -8.75 -2.42
C SER A 44 -22.06 -10.05 -1.62
N PRO A 45 -23.12 -10.74 -1.17
CA PRO A 45 -23.01 -12.02 -0.50
C PRO A 45 -22.46 -13.14 -1.41
N THR A 46 -22.41 -12.93 -2.71
CA THR A 46 -21.87 -13.89 -3.70
C THR A 46 -20.40 -13.67 -4.03
N LEU A 47 -19.81 -12.55 -3.63
CA LEU A 47 -18.43 -12.21 -3.98
C LEU A 47 -17.44 -12.58 -2.87
N MET A 48 -16.25 -12.99 -3.30
CA MET A 48 -15.22 -13.53 -2.43
C MET A 48 -14.62 -12.43 -1.54
N LYS A 49 -14.73 -12.61 -0.22
CA LYS A 49 -14.01 -11.79 0.76
C LYS A 49 -12.60 -12.35 0.92
N CYS A 50 -11.59 -11.56 0.60
CA CYS A 50 -10.20 -11.96 0.79
C CYS A 50 -9.37 -10.82 1.35
N TRP A 51 -8.29 -11.18 2.03
CA TRP A 51 -7.32 -10.21 2.52
C TRP A 51 -5.92 -10.81 2.49
N VAL A 52 -4.94 -9.93 2.38
CA VAL A 52 -3.53 -10.24 2.54
C VAL A 52 -3.01 -9.38 3.68
N GLN A 53 -2.32 -9.99 4.64
CA GLN A 53 -1.64 -9.28 5.72
C GLN A 53 -0.16 -9.62 5.67
N LEU A 54 0.65 -8.58 5.81
CA LEU A 54 2.10 -8.68 5.76
C LEU A 54 2.67 -7.97 6.97
N SER A 55 3.73 -8.55 7.51
CA SER A 55 4.58 -7.85 8.47
C SER A 55 5.29 -6.71 7.73
N PRO A 56 5.21 -5.47 8.21
CA PRO A 56 5.79 -4.34 7.49
C PRO A 56 7.32 -4.43 7.35
N THR A 57 8.01 -4.82 8.43
CA THR A 57 9.48 -4.79 8.57
C THR A 57 9.99 -6.04 9.30
N GLY A 58 11.29 -6.33 9.19
CA GLY A 58 12.00 -7.23 10.11
C GLY A 58 11.91 -8.74 9.81
N ASN A 59 11.48 -9.13 8.61
CA ASN A 59 11.58 -10.51 8.14
C ASN A 59 11.92 -10.56 6.64
N GLU A 60 12.26 -11.75 6.13
CA GLU A 60 12.61 -11.98 4.71
C GLU A 60 11.48 -11.59 3.74
N PHE A 61 10.24 -11.60 4.23
CA PHE A 61 9.05 -11.24 3.47
C PHE A 61 8.57 -9.81 3.72
N ALA A 62 9.38 -8.97 4.38
CA ALA A 62 9.02 -7.60 4.70
C ALA A 62 8.81 -6.80 3.41
N LEU A 63 7.83 -5.91 3.45
CA LEU A 63 7.56 -5.00 2.33
C LEU A 63 8.38 -3.72 2.43
N PHE A 64 8.73 -3.32 3.64
CA PHE A 64 9.29 -2.01 3.91
C PHE A 64 10.60 -2.13 4.68
N ARG A 65 11.55 -1.28 4.31
CA ARG A 65 12.79 -1.06 5.07
C ARG A 65 12.51 -0.25 6.32
N THR A 66 11.77 0.85 6.16
CA THR A 66 11.27 1.68 7.26
C THR A 66 9.76 1.78 7.15
N TYR A 67 9.07 1.78 8.29
CA TYR A 67 7.62 1.83 8.31
C TYR A 67 7.14 2.56 9.56
N LYS A 68 6.44 3.67 9.37
CA LYS A 68 5.93 4.51 10.46
C LYS A 68 4.49 4.89 10.20
N VAL A 69 3.63 4.58 11.16
CA VAL A 69 2.20 4.91 11.17
C VAL A 69 1.87 5.65 12.46
N GLU A 70 1.23 6.81 12.36
CA GLU A 70 0.73 7.58 13.51
C GLU A 70 -0.72 8.03 13.25
N SER A 71 -1.62 7.70 14.17
CA SER A 71 -3.04 8.06 14.08
C SER A 71 -3.64 8.25 15.46
N LYS A 72 -4.51 9.26 15.61
CA LYS A 72 -5.28 9.47 16.85
C LYS A 72 -6.32 8.37 17.08
N ASN A 73 -6.62 7.56 16.05
CA ASN A 73 -7.57 6.45 16.13
C ASN A 73 -6.84 5.14 16.41
N ALA A 74 -6.45 4.90 17.65
CA ALA A 74 -5.74 3.68 18.08
C ALA A 74 -4.51 3.31 17.23
N ASN A 75 -3.80 4.31 16.67
CA ASN A 75 -2.71 4.14 15.70
C ASN A 75 -3.08 3.31 14.46
N GLN A 76 -4.35 3.28 14.10
CA GLN A 76 -4.84 2.63 12.90
C GLN A 76 -5.24 3.66 11.85
N ILE A 77 -4.99 3.31 10.58
CA ILE A 77 -5.44 4.06 9.42
C ILE A 77 -6.10 3.07 8.46
N ALA A 78 -7.29 3.43 7.97
CA ALA A 78 -8.01 2.68 6.95
C ALA A 78 -8.37 3.64 5.82
N PHE A 79 -8.18 3.23 4.57
CA PHE A 79 -8.65 3.99 3.41
C PHE A 79 -8.86 3.07 2.22
N GLU A 80 -9.79 3.46 1.35
CA GLU A 80 -10.05 2.76 0.09
C GLU A 80 -9.08 3.25 -1.00
N ILE A 81 -8.69 2.34 -1.88
CA ILE A 81 -7.90 2.62 -3.07
C ILE A 81 -8.53 1.98 -4.31
N ASP A 82 -8.34 2.64 -5.45
CA ASP A 82 -8.48 2.01 -6.77
C ASP A 82 -7.23 1.18 -7.06
N LEU A 83 -7.41 -0.13 -7.28
CA LEU A 83 -6.31 -1.06 -7.48
C LEU A 83 -5.57 -0.81 -8.80
N SER A 84 -6.26 -0.27 -9.82
CA SER A 84 -5.64 0.06 -11.11
C SER A 84 -4.61 1.19 -10.97
N SER A 85 -4.96 2.23 -10.21
CA SER A 85 -4.09 3.36 -9.91
C SER A 85 -2.93 2.96 -9.00
N PHE A 86 -3.19 2.06 -8.04
CA PHE A 86 -2.17 1.50 -7.16
C PHE A 86 -1.15 0.64 -7.92
N GLU A 87 -1.60 -0.27 -8.79
CA GLU A 87 -0.72 -1.08 -9.66
C GLU A 87 0.16 -0.20 -10.53
N ARG A 88 -0.43 0.82 -11.17
CA ARG A 88 0.31 1.76 -12.01
C ARG A 88 1.39 2.50 -11.25
N ALA A 89 1.11 2.97 -10.03
CA ALA A 89 2.11 3.62 -9.18
C ALA A 89 3.24 2.65 -8.79
N LEU A 90 2.90 1.39 -8.48
CA LEU A 90 3.88 0.35 -8.17
C LEU A 90 4.76 -0.03 -9.37
N ARG A 91 4.21 -0.04 -10.60
CA ARG A 91 5.01 -0.26 -11.81
C ARG A 91 6.09 0.82 -12.01
N THR A 92 5.76 2.08 -11.74
CA THR A 92 6.76 3.17 -11.79
C THR A 92 7.79 3.03 -10.67
N ALA A 93 7.36 2.60 -9.48
CA ALA A 93 8.24 2.34 -8.35
C ALA A 93 9.18 1.15 -8.58
N GLU A 94 8.77 0.14 -9.35
CA GLU A 94 9.55 -1.09 -9.60
C GLU A 94 10.89 -0.80 -10.29
N THR A 95 10.93 0.21 -11.17
CA THR A 95 12.16 0.62 -11.88
C THR A 95 13.00 1.62 -11.08
N SER A 96 12.61 1.95 -9.86
CA SER A 96 13.23 3.01 -9.06
C SER A 96 14.13 2.42 -7.97
N ASN A 97 15.23 3.09 -7.66
CA ASN A 97 16.18 2.59 -6.65
C ASN A 97 15.62 2.68 -5.23
N LEU A 98 14.88 3.75 -4.95
CA LEU A 98 14.25 4.00 -3.67
C LEU A 98 12.86 4.57 -3.92
N THR A 99 11.87 4.01 -3.26
CA THR A 99 10.50 4.50 -3.28
C THR A 99 10.01 4.72 -1.86
N THR A 100 9.54 5.93 -1.56
CA THR A 100 8.83 6.25 -0.32
C THR A 100 7.33 6.30 -0.58
N ILE A 101 6.57 5.55 0.21
CA ILE A 101 5.11 5.64 0.28
C ILE A 101 4.74 6.52 1.47
N LYS A 102 3.89 7.52 1.25
CA LYS A 102 3.39 8.37 2.34
C LYS A 102 1.95 8.81 2.11
N LEU A 103 1.24 9.07 3.21
CA LEU A 103 -0.01 9.82 3.13
C LEU A 103 0.33 11.31 3.03
N ALA A 104 -0.22 11.96 2.01
CA ALA A 104 -0.02 13.37 1.74
C ALA A 104 -1.37 14.07 1.53
N LYS A 105 -1.34 15.40 1.54
CA LYS A 105 -2.47 16.25 1.12
C LYS A 105 -1.99 17.08 -0.07
N ARG A 106 -2.69 17.01 -1.20
CA ARG A 106 -2.44 17.85 -2.39
C ARG A 106 -3.75 18.52 -2.76
N ASP A 107 -3.75 19.84 -2.88
CA ASP A 107 -4.94 20.64 -3.24
C ASP A 107 -6.16 20.27 -2.38
N ASP A 108 -5.94 20.19 -1.06
CA ASP A 108 -6.89 19.76 -0.04
C ASP A 108 -7.42 18.32 -0.13
N LEU A 109 -6.96 17.51 -1.08
CA LEU A 109 -7.29 16.10 -1.19
C LEU A 109 -6.23 15.21 -0.53
N ALA A 110 -6.67 14.28 0.32
CA ALA A 110 -5.80 13.27 0.91
C ALA A 110 -5.46 12.20 -0.13
N CYS A 111 -4.18 11.88 -0.29
CA CYS A 111 -3.71 10.91 -1.27
C CYS A 111 -2.59 10.01 -0.71
N LEU A 112 -2.51 8.80 -1.26
CA LEU A 112 -1.35 7.94 -1.09
C LEU A 112 -0.32 8.32 -2.16
N SER A 113 0.81 8.89 -1.73
CA SER A 113 1.88 9.38 -2.59
C SER A 113 3.02 8.39 -2.67
N PHE A 114 3.51 8.18 -3.89
CA PHE A 114 4.74 7.45 -4.19
C PHE A 114 5.79 8.45 -4.64
N GLU A 115 6.91 8.49 -3.91
CA GLU A 115 8.06 9.34 -4.23
C GLU A 115 9.23 8.44 -4.58
N SER A 116 9.57 8.43 -5.86
CA SER A 116 10.62 7.56 -6.40
C SER A 116 11.81 8.40 -6.85
N THR A 117 13.01 7.97 -6.47
CA THR A 117 14.25 8.56 -6.97
C THR A 117 14.94 7.60 -7.93
N SER A 118 15.01 8.00 -9.21
CA SER A 118 15.79 7.32 -10.23
C SER A 118 17.11 8.07 -10.39
N HIS A 119 18.25 7.39 -10.34
CA HIS A 119 19.48 8.01 -10.83
C HIS A 119 19.33 8.20 -12.35
N VAL A 120 19.50 9.45 -12.81
CA VAL A 120 19.85 9.71 -14.20
C VAL A 120 21.20 9.03 -14.41
N ARG A 121 21.22 7.97 -15.23
CA ARG A 121 22.46 7.45 -15.79
C ARG A 121 22.88 8.32 -16.95
#